data_AF-A0A7Y3CRZ0-F1
#
_entry.id   AF-A0A7Y3CRZ0-F1
#
_cell.length_a   1.000
_cell.length_b   1.000
_cell.length_c   1.000
_cell.angle_alpha   90.00
_cell.angle_beta   90.00
_cell.angle_gamma   90.00
#
_symmetry.space_group_name_H-M   'P 1'
#
loop_
_entity.id
_entity.type
_entity.pdbx_description
1 polymer ?
#
loop_
_entity_poly.entity_id
_entity_poly.type
_entity_poly.pdbx_seq_one_letter_code
_entity_poly.pdbx_strand_id
1 'polypeptide(L)' 'MSTSRDPDEMREEYDFSGAVRGKYAERFAKGSNVIVLAPDVAEVFKDGQAVNDALRLLADSIREGKRAS' A
#
# COMPACT_ATOMS: atom_id res chain seq x y z
N MET A 1 26.60 29.81 26.44
CA MET A 1 26.89 28.85 25.36
C MET A 1 25.78 28.94 24.33
N SER A 2 26.09 29.27 23.09
CA SER A 2 25.14 29.12 21.97
C SER A 2 25.25 27.68 21.50
N THR A 3 24.22 26.86 21.74
CA THR A 3 24.15 25.47 21.27
C THR A 3 23.69 25.47 19.82
N SER A 4 24.62 25.70 18.89
CA SER A 4 24.38 25.46 17.48
C SER A 4 24.26 23.95 17.28
N ARG A 5 23.02 23.45 17.12
CA ARG A 5 22.73 22.03 16.89
C ARG A 5 23.28 21.65 15.51
N ASP A 6 24.13 20.64 15.45
CA ASP A 6 24.63 20.11 14.19
C ASP A 6 23.45 19.50 13.43
N PRO A 7 23.19 19.89 12.16
CA PRO A 7 22.09 19.31 11.37
C PRO A 7 22.21 17.79 11.19
N ASP A 8 23.40 17.22 11.36
CA ASP A 8 23.65 15.78 11.27
C ASP A 8 23.47 15.06 12.63
N GLU A 9 23.17 15.78 13.70
CA GLU A 9 22.94 15.20 15.03
C GLU A 9 21.53 14.61 15.14
N MET A 10 21.48 13.29 15.37
CA MET A 10 20.25 12.54 15.62
C MET A 10 19.56 13.04 16.88
N ARG A 11 18.24 13.13 16.85
CA ARG A 11 17.46 13.62 17.98
C ARG A 11 17.38 12.58 19.10
N GLU A 12 17.41 13.05 20.35
CA GLU A 12 17.37 12.19 21.55
C GLU A 12 16.13 11.30 21.61
N GLU A 13 15.00 11.75 21.04
CA GLU A 13 13.77 10.98 20.97
C GLU A 13 13.82 9.76 20.02
N TYR A 14 14.88 9.62 19.21
CA TYR A 14 14.98 8.54 18.24
C TYR A 14 15.73 7.32 18.77
N ASP A 15 14.98 6.26 19.10
CA ASP A 15 15.53 4.94 19.37
C ASP A 15 15.57 4.06 18.11
N PHE A 16 16.75 3.92 17.51
CA PHE A 16 17.00 3.03 16.38
C PHE A 16 17.62 1.68 16.79
N SER A 17 17.68 1.34 18.09
CA SER A 17 18.26 0.07 18.57
C SER A 17 17.57 -1.17 17.97
N GLY A 18 16.29 -1.06 17.63
CA GLY A 18 15.50 -2.10 16.95
C GLY A 18 15.45 -1.99 15.42
N ALA A 19 16.25 -1.13 14.80
CA ALA A 19 16.20 -0.91 13.35
C ALA A 19 16.73 -2.14 12.59
N VAL A 20 15.90 -2.65 11.66
CA VAL A 20 16.25 -3.79 10.79
C VAL A 20 16.35 -3.31 9.35
N ARG A 21 17.53 -3.41 8.75
CA ARG A 21 17.76 -3.07 7.34
C ARG A 21 16.89 -3.98 6.46
N GLY A 22 16.10 -3.37 5.58
CA GLY A 22 15.29 -4.11 4.61
C GLY A 22 14.10 -4.87 5.21
N LYS A 23 13.59 -4.49 6.41
CA LYS A 23 12.43 -5.12 7.08
C LYS A 23 11.22 -5.42 6.17
N TYR A 24 11.02 -4.61 5.12
CA TYR A 24 9.94 -4.77 4.15
C TYR A 24 10.43 -4.95 2.71
N ALA A 25 11.74 -5.04 2.48
CA ALA A 25 12.32 -5.12 1.13
C ALA A 25 11.85 -6.37 0.38
N GLU A 26 11.77 -7.51 1.06
CA GLU A 26 11.24 -8.75 0.45
C GLU A 26 9.74 -8.67 0.11
N ARG A 27 8.95 -7.99 0.94
CA ARG A 27 7.51 -7.79 0.67
C ARG A 27 7.29 -6.90 -0.55
N PHE A 28 8.15 -5.89 -0.70
CA PHE A 28 8.16 -5.03 -1.87
C PHE A 28 8.65 -5.77 -3.13
N ALA A 29 9.71 -6.57 -3.01
CA ALA A 29 10.28 -7.36 -4.11
C ALA A 29 9.33 -8.45 -4.64
N LYS A 30 8.41 -8.95 -3.80
CA LYS A 30 7.34 -9.88 -4.22
C LYS A 30 6.32 -9.27 -5.19
N GLY A 31 6.44 -7.98 -5.50
CA GLY A 31 5.63 -7.31 -6.52
C GLY A 31 4.21 -7.06 -6.01
N SER A 32 3.99 -5.88 -5.44
CA SER A 32 2.63 -5.36 -5.30
C SER A 32 2.28 -4.63 -6.59
N ASN A 33 1.25 -5.07 -7.31
CA ASN A 33 0.73 -4.32 -8.45
C ASN A 33 -0.07 -3.14 -7.90
N VAL A 34 0.51 -1.94 -7.95
CA VAL A 34 -0.16 -0.71 -7.50
C VAL A 34 -1.02 -0.19 -8.63
N ILE A 35 -2.34 -0.22 -8.43
CA ILE A 35 -3.31 0.26 -9.40
C ILE A 35 -3.93 1.52 -8.82
N VAL A 36 -3.78 2.64 -9.54
CA VAL A 36 -4.41 3.91 -9.18
C VAL A 36 -5.82 3.92 -9.77
N LEU A 37 -6.81 4.19 -8.92
CA LEU A 37 -8.18 4.34 -9.37
C LEU A 37 -8.38 5.71 -10.00
N ALA A 38 -9.27 5.79 -10.99
CA ALA A 38 -9.75 7.06 -11.47
C ALA A 38 -10.49 7.81 -10.32
N PRO A 39 -10.46 9.16 -10.30
CA PRO A 39 -11.03 9.93 -9.18
C PRO A 39 -12.50 9.62 -8.91
N ASP A 40 -13.31 9.50 -9.95
CA ASP A 40 -14.73 9.15 -9.90
C ASP A 40 -14.96 7.76 -9.29
N VAL A 41 -14.10 6.79 -9.61
CA VAL A 41 -14.17 5.45 -9.02
C VAL A 41 -13.76 5.48 -7.54
N ALA A 42 -12.73 6.27 -7.19
CA ALA A 42 -12.27 6.41 -5.82
C ALA A 42 -13.30 7.09 -4.91
N GLU A 43 -14.14 7.97 -5.45
CA GLU A 43 -15.25 8.60 -4.70
C GLU A 43 -16.35 7.60 -4.29
N VAL A 44 -16.51 6.50 -5.04
CA VAL A 44 -17.55 5.51 -4.80
C VAL A 44 -17.15 4.50 -3.71
N PHE A 45 -15.86 4.14 -3.62
CA PHE A 45 -15.38 3.08 -2.75
C PHE A 45 -14.63 3.60 -1.53
N LYS A 46 -14.99 3.09 -0.35
CA LYS A 46 -14.38 3.47 0.94
C LYS A 46 -12.90 3.08 1.05
N ASP A 47 -12.52 1.92 0.53
CA ASP A 47 -11.16 1.38 0.57
C ASP A 47 -10.91 0.34 -0.52
N GLY A 48 -9.66 -0.11 -0.62
CA GLY A 48 -9.26 -1.13 -1.59
C GLY A 48 -9.88 -2.51 -1.37
N GLN A 49 -10.35 -2.82 -0.16
CA GLN A 49 -11.06 -4.08 0.09
C GLN A 49 -12.42 -4.07 -0.60
N ALA A 50 -13.18 -2.97 -0.45
CA ALA A 50 -14.47 -2.79 -1.11
C ALA A 50 -14.36 -2.87 -2.65
N VAL A 51 -13.31 -2.27 -3.22
CA VAL A 51 -13.02 -2.35 -4.67
C VAL A 51 -12.76 -3.78 -5.10
N ASN A 52 -11.89 -4.50 -4.38
CA ASN A 52 -11.51 -5.86 -4.75
C ASN A 52 -12.69 -6.83 -4.67
N ASP A 53 -13.58 -6.67 -3.69
CA ASP A 53 -14.76 -7.53 -3.56
C ASP A 53 -15.75 -7.29 -4.71
N ALA A 54 -15.97 -6.04 -5.11
CA ALA A 54 -16.79 -5.72 -6.28
C ALA A 54 -16.22 -6.32 -7.58
N LEU A 55 -14.90 -6.21 -7.80
CA LEU A 55 -14.24 -6.76 -8.99
C LEU A 55 -14.30 -8.30 -9.03
N ARG A 56 -14.24 -8.98 -7.88
CA ARG A 56 -14.39 -10.44 -7.81
C ARG A 56 -15.78 -10.89 -8.22
N LEU A 57 -16.83 -10.24 -7.72
CA LEU A 57 -18.21 -10.52 -8.11
C LEU A 57 -18.39 -10.38 -9.62
N LEU A 58 -17.88 -9.30 -10.20
CA LEU A 58 -17.91 -9.08 -11.65
C LEU A 58 -17.16 -10.19 -12.42
N ALA A 59 -15.97 -10.58 -11.94
CA ALA A 59 -15.18 -11.64 -12.57
C ALA A 59 -15.91 -12.99 -12.56
N ASP A 60 -16.63 -13.30 -11.49
CA ASP A 60 -17.39 -14.55 -11.38
C ASP A 60 -18.60 -14.55 -12.33
N SER A 61 -19.36 -13.46 -12.41
CA SER A 61 -20.46 -13.34 -13.39
C SER A 61 -19.97 -13.48 -14.84
N ILE A 62 -18.81 -12.91 -15.18
CA ILE A 62 -18.21 -13.05 -16.52
C ILE A 62 -17.82 -14.52 -16.80
N ARG A 63 -17.28 -15.23 -15.79
CA ARG A 63 -16.90 -16.64 -15.93
C ARG A 63 -18.11 -17.54 -16.13
N GLU A 64 -19.20 -17.26 -15.44
CA GLU A 64 -20.47 -17.98 -15.60
C GLU A 64 -21.06 -17.79 -17.00
N GLY A 65 -21.07 -16.55 -17.50
CA GLY A 65 -21.51 -16.24 -18.86
C GLY A 65 -20.68 -16.94 -19.94
N LYS A 66 -19.37 -17.14 -19.71
CA LYS A 66 -18.50 -17.90 -20.64
C LYS A 66 -18.71 -19.40 -20.61
N ARG A 67 -19.30 -19.97 -19.55
CA ARG A 67 -19.60 -21.42 -19.45
C ARG A 67 -20.93 -21.79 -20.07
N ALA A 68 -21.84 -20.82 -20.22
CA ALA A 68 -23.14 -20.98 -20.82
C ALA A 68 -23.14 -20.78 -22.36
N SER A 69 -21.97 -20.52 -22.95
CA SER A 69 -21.75 -20.32 -24.40
C SER A 69 -20.95 -21.44 -25.03
#